data_AF-A0AAD8EZZ4-F1
#
_entry.id   AF-A0AAD8EZZ4-F1
#
_cell.length_a   1.000
_cell.length_b   1.000
_cell.length_c   1.000
_cell.angle_alpha   90.00
_cell.angle_beta   90.00
_cell.angle_gamma   90.00
#
_symmetry.space_group_name_H-M   'P 1'
#
loop_
_entity.id
_entity.type
_entity.pdbx_description
1 polymer ?
#
loop_
_entity_poly.entity_id
_entity_poly.type
_entity_poly.pdbx_seq_one_letter_code
_entity_poly.pdbx_strand_id
1 'polypeptide(L)'
;DLATIEEASITVGHSGSSNFLKDNNDKTCYNYVPDVRVSWNREYMLNWVRLVMREIKNDLNIKIMFKVKGSQVFKLCSQRRIHHVSTKILDVWCLDVVEVREVKIEGNLAGLCSLHISGGHNFAYKQNAVLSSNYGTDDRGDKAVDGNRDPDYSKKSCAHSGIHENYPTITLTLSQPVVITRVVLYNR
;
A
#
# COMPACT_ATOMS: atom_id res chain seq x y z
N ASP A 1 6.72 4.27 3.21
CA ASP A 1 6.05 5.20 2.30
C ASP A 1 6.25 4.69 0.89
N LEU A 2 5.17 4.37 0.16
CA LEU A 2 5.26 3.80 -1.19
C LEU A 2 5.72 4.81 -2.25
N ALA A 3 5.72 6.11 -1.97
CA ALA A 3 6.24 7.11 -2.93
C ALA A 3 7.78 7.04 -3.05
N THR A 4 8.48 6.61 -2.00
CA THR A 4 9.94 6.74 -1.88
C THR A 4 10.70 5.41 -1.88
N ILE A 5 10.02 4.27 -2.00
CA ILE A 5 10.68 2.97 -2.19
C ILE A 5 11.45 2.92 -3.52
N GLU A 6 12.47 2.06 -3.58
CA GLU A 6 13.41 1.98 -4.70
C GLU A 6 12.71 1.71 -6.04
N GLU A 7 11.71 0.83 -6.06
CA GLU A 7 10.95 0.50 -7.28
C GLU A 7 9.89 1.54 -7.68
N ALA A 8 9.70 2.62 -6.91
CA ALA A 8 8.68 3.62 -7.20
C ALA A 8 9.15 4.60 -8.29
N SER A 9 8.37 4.69 -9.37
CA SER A 9 8.54 5.70 -10.41
C SER A 9 7.50 6.80 -10.24
N ILE A 10 7.97 8.03 -10.02
CA ILE A 10 7.12 9.23 -9.86
C ILE A 10 7.22 10.11 -11.10
N THR A 11 6.08 10.54 -11.61
CA THR A 11 5.99 11.56 -12.66
C THR A 11 5.07 12.69 -12.22
N VAL A 12 5.42 13.93 -12.59
CA VAL A 12 4.62 15.12 -12.31
C VAL A 12 4.21 15.74 -13.64
N GLY A 13 2.90 15.74 -13.92
CA GLY A 13 2.35 16.20 -15.19
C GLY A 13 2.86 15.44 -16.43
N HIS A 14 2.85 16.12 -17.59
CA HIS A 14 3.26 15.55 -18.88
C HIS A 14 4.78 15.68 -19.18
N SER A 15 5.51 16.53 -18.45
CA SER A 15 6.80 17.06 -18.92
C SER A 15 8.06 16.57 -18.18
N GLY A 16 7.98 15.53 -17.34
CA GLY A 16 9.18 14.81 -16.89
C GLY A 16 9.27 14.59 -15.39
N SER A 17 10.01 13.55 -15.01
CA SER A 17 10.27 13.16 -13.62
C SER A 17 10.78 14.34 -12.81
N SER A 18 10.06 14.69 -11.75
CA SER A 18 10.51 15.72 -10.82
C SER A 18 11.04 15.08 -9.56
N ASN A 19 12.34 15.29 -9.28
CA ASN A 19 12.99 14.74 -8.10
C ASN A 19 12.57 15.44 -6.79
N PHE A 20 11.82 16.55 -6.83
CA PHE A 20 11.46 17.27 -5.58
C PHE A 20 10.60 16.40 -4.65
N LEU A 21 9.75 15.51 -5.18
CA LEU A 21 8.96 14.60 -4.34
C LEU A 21 9.78 13.46 -3.73
N LYS A 22 11.07 13.36 -4.05
CA LYS A 22 12.01 12.36 -3.52
C LYS A 22 13.15 12.99 -2.70
N ASP A 23 13.09 14.29 -2.43
CA ASP A 23 14.17 15.01 -1.75
C ASP A 23 14.13 14.90 -0.22
N ASN A 24 13.09 14.23 0.33
CA ASN A 24 12.84 14.07 1.76
C ASN A 24 12.80 15.40 2.53
N ASN A 25 12.29 16.46 1.89
CA ASN A 25 12.25 17.80 2.46
C ASN A 25 10.89 18.49 2.27
N ASP A 26 10.11 18.54 3.35
CA ASP A 26 8.79 19.19 3.43
C ASP A 26 8.79 20.72 3.17
N LYS A 27 9.96 21.34 2.96
CA LYS A 27 10.11 22.77 2.64
C LYS A 27 10.27 23.04 1.15
N THR A 28 10.60 22.04 0.33
CA THR A 28 10.78 22.21 -1.12
C THR A 28 9.44 22.10 -1.83
N CYS A 29 8.77 23.21 -2.12
CA CYS A 29 7.41 23.20 -2.67
C CYS A 29 7.34 23.74 -4.10
N TYR A 30 6.54 23.10 -4.96
CA TYR A 30 6.36 23.49 -6.36
C TYR A 30 5.01 24.17 -6.61
N ASN A 31 5.02 25.27 -7.35
CA ASN A 31 3.83 26.08 -7.59
C ASN A 31 2.87 25.49 -8.62
N TYR A 32 3.36 24.65 -9.53
CA TYR A 32 2.58 24.07 -10.60
C TYR A 32 2.76 22.56 -10.64
N VAL A 33 1.73 21.87 -10.17
CA VAL A 33 1.66 20.40 -10.11
C VAL A 33 0.29 20.01 -10.66
N PRO A 34 0.16 19.69 -11.97
CA PRO A 34 -1.14 19.40 -12.57
C PRO A 34 -1.69 18.04 -12.12
N ASP A 35 -0.82 17.03 -12.07
CA ASP A 35 -1.09 15.72 -11.51
C ASP A 35 0.22 15.07 -11.05
N VAL A 36 0.12 14.11 -10.14
CA VAL A 36 1.23 13.25 -9.75
C VAL A 36 0.86 11.81 -10.03
N ARG A 37 1.73 11.06 -10.70
CA ARG A 37 1.56 9.61 -10.87
C ARG A 37 2.70 8.87 -10.22
N VAL A 38 2.37 7.82 -9.49
CA VAL A 38 3.31 6.91 -8.86
C VAL A 38 3.01 5.51 -9.35
N SER A 39 4.02 4.81 -9.86
CA SER A 39 3.89 3.44 -10.37
C SER A 39 4.95 2.53 -9.77
N TRP A 40 4.63 1.23 -9.69
CA TRP A 40 5.48 0.21 -9.10
C TRP A 40 5.61 -1.02 -10.00
N ASN A 41 6.68 -1.79 -9.79
CA ASN A 41 6.89 -3.06 -10.51
C ASN A 41 5.93 -4.17 -10.02
N ARG A 42 5.45 -4.06 -8.77
CA ARG A 42 4.51 -4.98 -8.10
C ARG A 42 3.26 -4.27 -7.59
N GLU A 43 2.28 -5.04 -7.15
CA GLU A 43 1.00 -4.55 -6.66
C GLU A 43 1.03 -4.24 -5.17
N TYR A 44 0.41 -3.12 -4.79
CA TYR A 44 0.32 -2.64 -3.42
C TYR A 44 -1.12 -2.31 -3.05
N MET A 45 -1.46 -2.47 -1.77
CA MET A 45 -2.71 -1.91 -1.28
C MET A 45 -2.64 -0.38 -1.25
N LEU A 46 -3.77 0.30 -1.39
CA LEU A 46 -3.85 1.75 -1.26
C LEU A 46 -4.73 2.10 -0.06
N ASN A 47 -4.16 2.76 0.95
CA ASN A 47 -4.92 3.19 2.13
C ASN A 47 -5.15 4.70 2.15
N TRP A 48 -4.07 5.47 2.19
CA TRP A 48 -4.15 6.92 2.21
C TRP A 48 -2.97 7.55 1.49
N VAL A 49 -3.19 8.77 1.04
CA VAL A 49 -2.17 9.64 0.48
C VAL A 49 -2.07 10.87 1.36
N ARG A 50 -0.87 11.20 1.81
CA ARG A 50 -0.58 12.44 2.54
C ARG A 50 0.05 13.44 1.60
N LEU A 51 -0.57 14.61 1.54
CA LEU A 51 -0.06 15.78 0.84
C LEU A 51 0.49 16.74 1.88
N VAL A 52 1.77 17.07 1.76
CA VAL A 52 2.37 18.19 2.50
C VAL A 52 2.41 19.38 1.56
N MET A 53 1.64 20.41 1.89
CA MET A 53 1.43 21.60 1.08
C MET A 53 2.11 22.80 1.75
N ARG A 54 2.52 23.79 0.96
CA ARG A 54 2.95 25.09 1.48
C ARG A 54 1.84 25.73 2.31
N GLU A 55 0.62 25.64 1.80
CA GLU A 55 -0.62 26.08 2.40
C GLU A 55 -1.79 25.31 1.76
N ILE A 56 -2.76 24.87 2.57
CA ILE A 56 -3.98 24.25 2.07
C ILE A 56 -5.02 25.34 1.78
N LYS A 57 -5.44 25.44 0.52
CA LYS A 57 -6.59 26.27 0.10
C LYS A 57 -7.89 25.49 0.28
N ASN A 58 -9.02 26.19 0.45
CA ASN A 58 -10.32 25.53 0.70
C ASN A 58 -10.82 24.63 -0.46
N ASP A 59 -10.38 24.89 -1.70
CA ASP A 59 -10.83 24.15 -2.90
C ASP A 59 -9.74 23.26 -3.52
N LEU A 60 -9.32 22.22 -2.79
CA LEU A 60 -8.32 21.29 -3.33
C LEU A 60 -8.88 20.30 -4.38
N ASN A 61 -10.16 19.92 -4.26
CA ASN A 61 -10.83 18.92 -5.12
C ASN A 61 -9.97 17.67 -5.44
N ILE A 62 -9.28 17.14 -4.42
CA ILE A 62 -8.30 16.05 -4.60
C ILE A 62 -8.99 14.76 -5.04
N LYS A 63 -8.60 14.22 -6.19
CA LYS A 63 -9.03 12.92 -6.70
C LYS A 63 -7.87 11.94 -6.63
N ILE A 64 -8.14 10.77 -6.06
CA ILE A 64 -7.24 9.62 -6.11
C ILE A 64 -7.78 8.70 -7.19
N MET A 65 -6.98 8.44 -8.20
CA MET A 65 -7.27 7.48 -9.25
C MET A 65 -6.20 6.40 -9.25
N PHE A 66 -6.53 5.19 -9.70
CA PHE A 66 -5.58 4.08 -9.70
C PHE A 66 -5.76 3.13 -10.90
N LYS A 67 -4.72 2.38 -11.21
CA LYS A 67 -4.78 1.21 -12.10
C LYS A 67 -4.41 -0.05 -11.33
N VAL A 68 -5.10 -1.13 -11.66
CA VAL A 68 -4.76 -2.49 -11.21
C VAL A 68 -3.89 -3.20 -12.25
N LYS A 69 -3.27 -4.32 -11.88
CA LYS A 69 -2.49 -5.14 -12.81
C LYS A 69 -3.29 -5.45 -14.08
N GLY A 70 -2.69 -5.21 -15.25
CA GLY A 70 -3.31 -5.50 -16.55
C GLY A 70 -4.31 -4.45 -17.05
N SER A 71 -4.73 -3.50 -16.21
CA SER A 71 -5.60 -2.40 -16.64
C SER A 71 -4.78 -1.24 -17.20
N GLN A 72 -5.20 -0.70 -18.35
CA GLN A 72 -4.67 0.55 -18.90
C GLN A 72 -5.49 1.77 -18.49
N VAL A 73 -6.67 1.56 -17.90
CA VAL A 73 -7.62 2.62 -17.55
C VAL A 73 -7.52 2.94 -16.06
N PHE A 74 -7.46 4.23 -15.75
CA PHE A 74 -7.57 4.73 -14.37
C PHE A 74 -9.01 4.65 -13.88
N LYS A 75 -9.19 4.08 -12.69
CA LYS A 75 -10.44 4.12 -11.95
C LYS A 75 -10.34 5.16 -10.84
N LEU A 76 -11.40 5.94 -10.65
CA LEU A 76 -11.50 6.86 -9.52
C LEU A 76 -11.71 6.04 -8.23
N CYS A 77 -11.08 6.45 -7.13
CA CYS A 77 -11.41 5.94 -5.81
C CYS A 77 -12.84 6.33 -5.46
N SER A 78 -13.69 5.32 -5.32
CA SER A 78 -15.14 5.46 -5.18
C SER A 78 -15.51 6.05 -3.82
N GLN A 79 -14.83 5.56 -2.77
CA GLN A 79 -15.03 6.03 -1.41
C GLN A 79 -13.77 6.72 -0.89
N ARG A 80 -13.84 8.05 -0.76
CA ARG A 80 -12.74 8.84 -0.18
C ARG A 80 -13.14 9.51 1.13
N ARG A 81 -12.19 9.59 2.06
CA ARG A 81 -12.31 10.40 3.27
C ARG A 81 -11.15 11.37 3.34
N ILE A 82 -11.44 12.65 3.52
CA ILE A 82 -10.43 13.71 3.64
C ILE A 82 -10.28 14.04 5.13
N HIS A 83 -9.04 14.11 5.59
CA HIS A 83 -8.68 14.47 6.96
C HIS A 83 -7.62 15.56 6.95
N HIS A 84 -7.98 16.73 7.47
CA HIS A 84 -7.05 17.84 7.66
C HIS A 84 -6.28 17.61 8.94
N VAL A 85 -5.01 17.23 8.81
CA VAL A 85 -4.11 17.00 9.96
C VAL A 85 -3.61 18.33 10.50
N SER A 86 -3.34 19.29 9.62
CA SER A 86 -2.95 20.66 9.96
C SER A 86 -3.29 21.63 8.83
N THR A 87 -2.88 22.89 8.93
CA THR A 87 -3.00 23.89 7.86
C THR A 87 -2.14 23.59 6.62
N LYS A 88 -1.22 22.62 6.72
CA LYS A 88 -0.28 22.23 5.66
C LYS A 88 -0.38 20.75 5.27
N ILE A 89 -0.97 19.91 6.13
CA ILE A 89 -0.98 18.46 5.94
C ILE A 89 -2.40 17.99 5.73
N LEU A 90 -2.62 17.32 4.60
CA LEU A 90 -3.88 16.69 4.23
C LEU A 90 -3.69 15.19 4.02
N ASP A 91 -4.48 14.38 4.71
CA ASP A 91 -4.59 12.96 4.44
C ASP A 91 -5.87 12.67 3.64
N VAL A 92 -5.71 12.06 2.47
CA VAL A 92 -6.81 11.61 1.63
C VAL A 92 -6.82 10.09 1.63
N TRP A 93 -7.80 9.51 2.30
CA TRP A 93 -7.99 8.08 2.41
C TRP A 93 -8.77 7.58 1.21
N CYS A 94 -8.31 6.48 0.61
CA CYS A 94 -9.09 5.68 -0.33
C CYS A 94 -9.57 4.44 0.41
N LEU A 95 -10.88 4.23 0.47
CA LEU A 95 -11.50 3.11 1.19
C LEU A 95 -11.83 1.92 0.27
N ASP A 96 -11.61 2.08 -1.04
CA ASP A 96 -11.71 0.98 -1.99
C ASP A 96 -10.65 -0.08 -1.65
N VAL A 97 -11.08 -1.32 -1.41
CA VAL A 97 -10.19 -2.44 -1.08
C VAL A 97 -9.59 -2.99 -2.36
N VAL A 98 -8.45 -2.44 -2.79
CA VAL A 98 -7.84 -2.75 -4.08
C VAL A 98 -6.31 -2.78 -4.05
N GLU A 99 -5.75 -3.72 -4.82
CA GLU A 99 -4.32 -3.78 -5.11
C GLU A 99 -4.00 -3.01 -6.40
N VAL A 100 -3.23 -1.95 -6.26
CA VAL A 100 -2.90 -0.99 -7.30
C VAL A 100 -1.46 -1.15 -7.76
N ARG A 101 -1.22 -0.87 -9.04
CA ARG A 101 0.11 -0.83 -9.65
C ARG A 101 0.53 0.58 -10.05
N GLU A 102 -0.44 1.47 -10.21
CA GLU A 102 -0.23 2.88 -10.49
C GLU A 102 -1.31 3.70 -9.78
N VAL A 103 -0.93 4.81 -9.17
CA VAL A 103 -1.83 5.80 -8.56
C VAL A 103 -1.60 7.14 -9.23
N LYS A 104 -2.68 7.85 -9.53
CA LYS A 104 -2.68 9.23 -10.02
C LYS A 104 -3.44 10.10 -9.03
N ILE A 105 -2.81 11.19 -8.59
CA ILE A 105 -3.42 12.23 -7.77
C ILE A 105 -3.66 13.45 -8.66
N GLU A 106 -4.92 13.90 -8.73
CA GLU A 106 -5.33 15.10 -9.45
C GLU A 106 -6.01 16.08 -8.49
N GLY A 107 -6.01 17.37 -8.84
CA GLY A 107 -6.69 18.42 -8.09
C GLY A 107 -5.88 19.71 -8.12
N ASN A 108 -6.14 20.60 -7.18
CA ASN A 108 -5.34 21.79 -6.97
C ASN A 108 -4.12 21.44 -6.08
N LEU A 109 -3.06 20.95 -6.71
CA LEU A 109 -1.81 20.57 -6.03
C LEU A 109 -0.77 21.71 -6.03
N ALA A 110 -1.19 22.95 -6.29
CA ALA A 110 -0.31 24.10 -6.28
C ALA A 110 0.30 24.31 -4.87
N GLY A 111 1.63 24.31 -4.79
CA GLY A 111 2.35 24.39 -3.52
C GLY A 111 2.61 23.04 -2.86
N LEU A 112 2.44 21.91 -3.56
CA LEU A 112 2.84 20.60 -3.04
C LEU A 112 4.34 20.56 -2.76
N CYS A 113 4.71 20.10 -1.58
CA CYS A 113 6.08 19.93 -1.11
C CYS A 113 6.46 18.45 -1.08
N SER A 114 5.68 17.64 -0.37
CA SER A 114 5.93 16.20 -0.22
C SER A 114 4.67 15.39 -0.46
N LEU A 115 4.86 14.17 -0.95
CA LEU A 115 3.82 13.18 -1.19
C LEU A 115 4.20 11.89 -0.46
N HIS A 116 3.31 11.38 0.38
CA HIS A 116 3.47 10.05 0.97
C HIS A 116 2.28 9.17 0.62
N ILE A 117 2.54 7.92 0.27
CA ILE A 117 1.51 6.94 -0.05
C ILE A 117 1.61 5.78 0.94
N SER A 118 0.51 5.47 1.60
CA SER A 118 0.42 4.35 2.53
C SER A 118 -0.13 3.12 1.82
N GLY A 119 0.68 2.05 1.90
CA GLY A 119 0.40 0.74 1.30
C GLY A 119 -0.40 -0.22 2.16
N GLY A 120 -0.90 0.26 3.30
CA GLY A 120 -1.25 -0.61 4.42
C GLY A 120 -0.03 -1.27 5.06
N HIS A 121 -0.21 -1.73 6.29
CA HIS A 121 0.82 -2.46 7.01
C HIS A 121 0.39 -3.92 7.07
N ASN A 122 1.23 -4.84 6.59
CA ASN A 122 0.97 -6.26 6.78
C ASN A 122 1.27 -6.63 8.23
N PHE A 123 0.26 -6.49 9.09
CA PHE A 123 0.38 -6.83 10.51
C PHE A 123 0.69 -8.30 10.75
N ALA A 124 0.42 -9.20 9.79
CA ALA A 124 0.74 -10.61 9.92
C ALA A 124 2.24 -10.90 9.76
N TYR A 125 2.99 -10.04 9.05
CA TYR A 125 4.39 -10.29 8.72
C TYR A 125 5.22 -10.62 9.96
N LYS A 126 5.86 -11.80 9.95
CA LYS A 126 6.70 -12.32 11.03
C LYS A 126 6.05 -12.41 12.41
N GLN A 127 4.72 -12.38 12.48
CA GLN A 127 4.00 -12.67 13.70
C GLN A 127 4.04 -14.17 14.01
N ASN A 128 3.61 -14.54 15.22
CA ASN A 128 3.56 -15.94 15.61
C ASN A 128 2.35 -16.62 14.95
N ALA A 129 2.62 -17.50 13.98
CA ALA A 129 1.64 -18.31 13.29
C ALA A 129 1.83 -19.80 13.63
N VAL A 130 0.78 -20.44 14.14
CA VAL A 130 0.81 -21.83 14.62
C VAL A 130 -0.24 -22.63 13.87
N LEU A 131 0.19 -23.73 13.23
CA LEU A 131 -0.72 -24.74 12.71
C LEU A 131 -1.18 -25.68 13.82
N SER A 132 -2.37 -26.25 13.71
CA SER A 132 -2.86 -27.29 14.62
C SER A 132 -2.00 -28.56 14.60
N SER A 133 -1.44 -28.90 13.43
CA SER A 133 -0.42 -29.92 13.24
C SER A 133 0.54 -29.50 12.12
N ASN A 134 1.74 -30.07 12.04
CA ASN A 134 2.66 -29.83 10.93
C ASN A 134 2.88 -31.15 10.18
N TYR A 135 2.93 -31.10 8.85
CA TYR A 135 3.29 -32.26 8.02
C TYR A 135 4.74 -32.70 8.27
N GLY A 136 5.65 -31.74 8.34
CA GLY A 136 7.07 -31.92 8.64
C GLY A 136 7.64 -30.78 9.48
N THR A 137 8.93 -30.85 9.82
CA THR A 137 9.61 -29.85 10.65
C THR A 137 9.74 -28.48 9.99
N ASP A 138 9.78 -28.45 8.65
CA ASP A 138 9.93 -27.24 7.84
C ASP A 138 8.58 -26.60 7.45
N ASP A 139 7.46 -27.29 7.70
CA ASP A 139 6.11 -26.97 7.19
C ASP A 139 5.27 -26.08 8.12
N ARG A 140 5.96 -25.31 8.96
CA ARG A 140 5.38 -24.59 10.09
C ARG A 140 4.52 -23.41 9.64
N GLY A 141 3.68 -22.92 10.55
CA GLY A 141 2.79 -21.79 10.29
C GLY A 141 3.51 -20.47 9.98
N ASP A 142 4.76 -20.30 10.42
CA ASP A 142 5.59 -19.11 10.15
C ASP A 142 5.80 -18.87 8.64
N LYS A 143 5.76 -19.94 7.82
CA LYS A 143 5.80 -19.85 6.35
C LYS A 143 4.65 -19.03 5.78
N ALA A 144 3.46 -19.11 6.36
CA ALA A 144 2.30 -18.34 5.88
C ALA A 144 2.43 -16.81 6.12
N VAL A 145 3.43 -16.39 6.90
CA VAL A 145 3.65 -15.00 7.30
C VAL A 145 5.09 -14.52 7.11
N ASP A 146 5.90 -15.25 6.33
CA ASP A 146 7.31 -14.94 6.08
C ASP A 146 7.52 -13.80 5.06
N GLY A 147 6.43 -13.34 4.43
CA GLY A 147 6.42 -12.24 3.46
C GLY A 147 6.68 -12.68 2.01
N ASN A 148 6.92 -13.96 1.77
CA ASN A 148 7.02 -14.54 0.45
C ASN A 148 5.65 -15.15 0.05
N ARG A 149 5.30 -14.99 -1.23
CA ARG A 149 3.99 -15.34 -1.80
C ARG A 149 4.11 -16.42 -2.87
N ASP A 150 5.27 -17.07 -2.95
CA ASP A 150 5.53 -18.11 -3.94
C ASP A 150 4.61 -19.31 -3.68
N PRO A 151 3.74 -19.67 -4.64
CA PRO A 151 2.80 -20.77 -4.47
C PRO A 151 3.49 -22.14 -4.58
N ASP A 152 4.73 -22.23 -5.06
CA ASP A 152 5.42 -23.50 -5.18
C ASP A 152 5.91 -23.99 -3.81
N TYR A 153 5.28 -25.05 -3.32
CA TYR A 153 5.65 -25.71 -2.06
C TYR A 153 7.15 -26.05 -1.98
N SER A 154 7.80 -26.38 -3.10
CA SER A 154 9.24 -26.70 -3.12
C SER A 154 10.13 -25.52 -2.72
N LYS A 155 9.60 -24.29 -2.75
CA LYS A 155 10.28 -23.05 -2.36
C LYS A 155 10.31 -22.81 -0.85
N LYS A 156 9.75 -23.73 -0.06
CA LYS A 156 9.77 -23.72 1.42
C LYS A 156 9.15 -22.46 2.05
N SER A 157 8.13 -21.90 1.41
CA SER A 157 7.39 -20.71 1.84
C SER A 157 5.87 -20.94 1.94
N CYS A 158 5.45 -22.20 1.86
CA CYS A 158 4.07 -22.61 2.11
C CYS A 158 4.00 -23.32 3.47
N ALA A 159 2.96 -23.05 4.27
CA ALA A 159 2.65 -23.82 5.48
C ALA A 159 1.89 -25.10 5.12
N HIS A 160 2.10 -26.21 5.84
CA HIS A 160 1.43 -27.48 5.54
C HIS A 160 1.08 -28.26 6.82
N SER A 161 -0.21 -28.42 7.08
CA SER A 161 -0.70 -29.21 8.21
C SER A 161 -0.57 -30.71 7.97
N GLY A 162 -0.66 -31.52 9.01
CA GLY A 162 -0.62 -32.99 8.91
C GLY A 162 -1.75 -33.56 8.05
N ILE A 163 -1.47 -34.66 7.35
CA ILE A 163 -2.40 -35.29 6.39
C ILE A 163 -3.54 -36.10 7.03
N HIS A 164 -3.48 -36.34 8.34
CA HIS A 164 -4.47 -37.15 9.07
C HIS A 164 -5.41 -36.32 9.95
N GLU A 165 -5.47 -35.01 9.70
CA GLU A 165 -6.30 -34.07 10.45
C GLU A 165 -7.56 -33.68 9.67
N ASN A 166 -8.72 -33.76 10.32
CA ASN A 166 -10.01 -33.47 9.68
C ASN A 166 -10.34 -31.96 9.60
N TYR A 167 -9.77 -31.15 10.51
CA TYR A 167 -10.06 -29.71 10.63
C TYR A 167 -8.80 -28.91 10.92
N PRO A 168 -7.83 -28.88 10.00
CA PRO A 168 -6.60 -28.15 10.22
C PRO A 168 -6.86 -26.65 10.38
N THR A 169 -6.19 -26.03 11.34
CA THR A 169 -6.31 -24.60 11.62
C THR A 169 -4.95 -23.92 11.58
N ILE A 170 -4.92 -22.65 11.20
CA ILE A 170 -3.81 -21.74 11.45
C ILE A 170 -4.26 -20.63 12.39
N THR A 171 -3.53 -20.44 13.48
CA THR A 171 -3.78 -19.38 14.47
C THR A 171 -2.66 -18.37 14.39
N LEU A 172 -3.03 -17.09 14.20
CA LEU A 172 -2.10 -15.97 14.14
C LEU A 172 -2.24 -15.11 15.41
N THR A 173 -1.16 -14.99 16.17
CA THR A 173 -1.09 -14.12 17.34
C THR A 173 -0.38 -12.82 16.97
N LEU A 174 -1.11 -11.71 17.01
CA LEU A 174 -0.57 -10.38 16.76
C LEU A 174 0.04 -9.81 18.04
N SER A 175 1.21 -9.18 17.94
CA SER A 175 1.93 -8.59 19.08
C SER A 175 1.18 -7.45 19.78
N GLN A 176 0.22 -6.82 19.10
CA GLN A 176 -0.62 -5.76 19.64
C GLN A 176 -2.04 -5.85 19.06
N PRO A 177 -3.07 -5.39 19.78
CA PRO A 177 -4.41 -5.28 19.23
C PRO A 177 -4.43 -4.32 18.03
N VAL A 178 -5.02 -4.77 16.93
CA VAL A 178 -5.21 -3.96 15.72
C VAL A 178 -6.60 -4.16 15.16
N VAL A 179 -7.14 -3.14 14.50
CA VAL A 179 -8.38 -3.27 13.72
C VAL A 179 -8.03 -3.93 12.40
N ILE A 180 -8.38 -5.21 12.25
CA ILE A 180 -8.18 -5.96 11.00
C ILE A 180 -9.22 -5.48 9.99
N THR A 181 -8.76 -4.89 8.89
CA THR A 181 -9.62 -4.43 7.80
C THR A 181 -9.63 -5.36 6.59
N ARG A 182 -8.62 -6.24 6.48
CA ARG A 182 -8.50 -7.23 5.40
C ARG A 182 -7.65 -8.42 5.85
N VAL A 183 -8.03 -9.61 5.42
CA VAL A 183 -7.18 -10.82 5.44
C VAL A 183 -7.00 -11.27 3.99
N VAL A 184 -5.77 -11.61 3.61
CA VAL A 184 -5.43 -12.08 2.27
C VAL A 184 -4.76 -13.44 2.40
N LEU A 185 -5.27 -14.43 1.69
CA LEU A 185 -4.73 -15.79 1.66
C LEU A 185 -4.17 -16.05 0.26
N TYR A 186 -2.95 -16.58 0.21
CA TYR A 186 -2.30 -17.04 -1.03
C TYR A 186 -2.34 -18.56 -1.04
N ASN A 187 -2.94 -19.13 -2.08
CA ASN A 187 -3.01 -20.58 -2.25
C ASN A 187 -1.77 -21.10 -3.00
N ARG A 188 -1.44 -22.37 -2.76
CA ARG A 188 -0.54 -23.16 -3.61
C ARG A 188 -1.11 -23.31 -5.02
#